data_AF-A0A2A6ZC98-F1
#
_entry.id   AF-A0A2A6ZC98-F1
#
_cell.length_a   1.000
_cell.length_b   1.000
_cell.length_c   1.000
_cell.angle_alpha   90.00
_cell.angle_beta   90.00
_cell.angle_gamma   90.00
#
_symmetry.space_group_name_H-M   'P 1'
#
loop_
_entity.id
_entity.type
_entity.pdbx_description
1 polymer ?
#
loop_
_entity_poly.entity_id
_entity_poly.type
_entity_poly.pdbx_seq_one_letter_code
_entity_poly.pdbx_strand_id
1 'polypeptide(L)'
;MKKECTEQDLRELARSAQAVFEAVTLTEAPLCDGWQDDGLRVDYELRNGRVDCVLHRRVEADGKCWELEMCAPLAGNVLPEERMTPRERELCREDMSHDFLTGVYNRRYLETVFAQKLEQCAAQGRKAAVALVSIDNGQKLRDTYGKQLAEEMQNLYRQMPRECITTTGMMRRVPFTLSCGAAGLEEVAAKNWQALYELCDARLREAQNAGGDQMRAE
;
A
#
# COMPACT_ATOMS: atom_id res chain seq x y z
N MET A 1 24.51 -8.71 -10.91
CA MET A 1 23.54 -9.78 -10.63
C MET A 1 22.91 -9.48 -9.28
N LYS A 2 21.61 -9.15 -9.24
CA LYS A 2 20.89 -9.15 -7.96
C LYS A 2 20.87 -10.60 -7.48
N LYS A 3 21.28 -10.87 -6.24
CA LYS A 3 20.97 -12.16 -5.62
C LYS A 3 19.46 -12.19 -5.46
N GLU A 4 18.78 -13.01 -6.25
CA GLU A 4 17.39 -13.37 -5.97
C GLU A 4 17.37 -14.09 -4.62
N CYS A 5 16.47 -13.66 -3.73
CA CYS A 5 16.29 -14.27 -2.42
C CYS A 5 15.68 -15.66 -2.63
N THR A 6 16.30 -16.70 -2.08
CA THR A 6 15.77 -18.07 -2.13
C THR A 6 14.91 -18.37 -0.91
N GLU A 7 14.08 -19.41 -0.97
CA GLU A 7 13.34 -19.93 0.18
C GLU A 7 14.31 -20.27 1.33
N GLN A 8 15.48 -20.82 1.00
CA GLN A 8 16.50 -21.16 1.99
C GLN A 8 17.02 -19.90 2.71
N ASP A 9 17.27 -18.81 1.99
CA ASP A 9 17.68 -17.53 2.58
C ASP A 9 16.61 -16.99 3.55
N LEU A 10 15.32 -17.11 3.20
CA LEU A 10 14.21 -16.71 4.06
C LEU A 10 14.09 -17.57 5.32
N ARG A 11 14.28 -18.89 5.19
CA ARG A 11 14.29 -19.81 6.34
C ARG A 11 15.47 -19.54 7.28
N GLU A 12 16.63 -19.19 6.75
CA GLU A 12 17.80 -18.79 7.54
C GLU A 12 17.58 -17.43 8.23
N LEU A 13 16.97 -16.47 7.54
CA LEU A 13 16.56 -15.19 8.14
C LEU A 13 15.57 -15.40 9.29
N ALA A 14 14.51 -16.18 9.08
CA ALA A 14 13.50 -16.47 10.10
C ALA A 14 14.13 -17.15 11.33
N ARG A 15 15.05 -18.10 11.13
CA ARG A 15 15.78 -18.76 12.22
C ARG A 15 16.68 -17.78 12.97
N SER A 16 17.35 -16.88 12.26
CA SER A 16 18.21 -15.87 12.90
C SER A 16 17.40 -14.85 13.70
N ALA A 17 16.22 -14.48 13.22
CA ALA A 17 15.31 -13.55 13.89
C ALA A 17 14.77 -14.09 15.22
N GLN A 18 14.68 -15.42 15.40
CA GLN A 18 14.27 -16.04 16.68
C GLN A 18 15.21 -15.70 17.86
N ALA A 19 16.42 -15.21 17.60
CA ALA A 19 17.30 -14.72 18.65
C ALA A 19 16.87 -13.35 19.23
N VAL A 20 16.03 -12.61 18.51
CA VAL A 20 15.65 -11.22 18.84
C VAL A 20 14.15 -11.10 19.14
N PHE A 21 13.33 -11.89 18.45
CA PHE A 21 11.87 -11.87 18.55
C PHE A 21 11.37 -13.08 19.36
N GLU A 22 10.33 -12.88 20.17
CA GLU A 22 9.75 -13.95 20.99
C GLU A 22 9.00 -14.99 20.14
N ALA A 23 8.41 -14.56 19.03
CA ALA A 23 7.80 -15.44 18.05
C ALA A 23 8.20 -15.03 16.64
N VAL A 24 8.54 -16.01 15.80
CA VAL A 24 8.81 -15.81 14.38
C VAL A 24 8.15 -16.93 13.60
N THR A 25 7.34 -16.59 12.61
CA THR A 25 6.73 -17.57 11.69
C THR A 25 7.00 -17.19 10.25
N LEU A 26 7.14 -18.21 9.40
CA LEU A 26 7.32 -18.05 7.96
C LEU A 26 6.36 -19.00 7.26
N THR A 27 5.37 -18.46 6.56
CA THR A 27 4.31 -19.21 5.88
C THR A 27 4.26 -18.86 4.41
N GLU A 28 3.93 -19.84 3.56
CA GLU A 28 3.62 -19.56 2.16
C GLU A 28 2.29 -18.79 2.11
N ALA A 29 2.28 -17.67 1.39
CA ALA A 29 1.13 -16.79 1.24
C ALA A 29 0.67 -16.77 -0.23
N PRO A 30 -0.60 -16.44 -0.51
CA PRO A 30 -1.05 -16.20 -1.88
C PRO A 30 -0.16 -15.14 -2.54
N LEU A 31 0.16 -15.34 -3.82
CA LEU A 31 0.82 -14.31 -4.63
C LEU A 31 -0.05 -13.06 -4.57
N CYS A 32 0.51 -11.97 -4.07
CA CYS A 32 -0.21 -10.72 -4.00
C CYS A 32 -0.14 -10.03 -5.36
N ASP A 33 -1.29 -9.90 -6.03
CA ASP A 33 -1.44 -9.15 -7.27
C ASP A 33 -1.67 -7.64 -7.02
N GLY A 34 -1.74 -7.23 -5.75
CA GLY A 34 -2.13 -5.89 -5.33
C GLY A 34 -1.09 -5.15 -4.49
N TRP A 35 -0.51 -4.11 -5.09
CA TRP A 35 0.16 -2.96 -4.45
C TRP A 35 1.46 -3.21 -3.64
N GLN A 36 2.33 -2.19 -3.65
CA GLN A 36 3.71 -2.23 -3.13
C GLN A 36 3.83 -2.29 -1.60
N ASP A 37 2.74 -2.04 -0.87
CA ASP A 37 2.70 -1.86 0.60
C ASP A 37 2.37 -3.14 1.40
N ASP A 38 1.94 -4.21 0.73
CA ASP A 38 1.80 -5.54 1.34
C ASP A 38 3.15 -6.13 1.77
N GLY A 39 4.25 -5.49 1.35
CA GLY A 39 5.60 -5.90 1.70
C GLY A 39 5.92 -5.75 3.18
N LEU A 40 5.36 -4.80 3.94
CA LEU A 40 5.66 -4.61 5.37
C LEU A 40 4.49 -3.98 6.15
N ARG A 41 3.92 -4.70 7.11
CA ARG A 41 2.85 -4.24 8.03
C ARG A 41 3.31 -4.32 9.48
N VAL A 42 2.86 -3.39 10.32
CA VAL A 42 3.08 -3.41 11.78
C VAL A 42 1.72 -3.38 12.47
N ASP A 43 1.46 -4.37 13.31
CA ASP A 43 0.27 -4.49 14.15
C ASP A 43 0.65 -4.50 15.64
N TYR A 44 -0.34 -4.24 16.51
CA TYR A 44 -0.18 -4.33 17.96
C TYR A 44 -1.25 -5.25 18.54
N GLU A 45 -0.84 -6.26 19.29
CA GLU A 45 -1.75 -7.27 19.85
C GLU A 45 -1.60 -7.39 21.35
N LEU A 46 -2.72 -7.54 22.07
CA LEU A 46 -2.70 -7.82 23.50
C LEU A 46 -2.59 -9.34 23.72
N ARG A 47 -1.42 -9.81 24.15
CA ARG A 47 -1.13 -11.22 24.44
C ARG A 47 -0.71 -11.36 25.90
N ASN A 48 -1.39 -12.22 26.66
CA ASN A 48 -1.10 -12.49 28.07
C ASN A 48 -1.03 -11.23 28.98
N GLY A 49 -1.83 -10.21 28.70
CA GLY A 49 -1.84 -8.96 29.48
C GLY A 49 -0.68 -8.00 29.17
N ARG A 50 0.11 -8.28 28.13
CA ARG A 50 1.15 -7.40 27.58
C ARG A 50 0.81 -7.06 26.13
N VAL A 51 1.20 -5.87 25.69
CA VAL A 51 1.10 -5.47 24.28
C VAL A 51 2.34 -5.95 23.55
N ASP A 52 2.14 -6.72 22.49
CA ASP A 52 3.19 -7.16 21.58
C ASP A 52 3.11 -6.37 20.27
N CYS A 53 4.27 -6.00 19.74
CA CYS A 53 4.43 -5.47 18.39
C CYS A 53 4.60 -6.65 17.42
N VAL A 54 3.79 -6.69 16.37
CA VAL A 54 3.79 -7.75 15.36
C VAL A 54 4.18 -7.14 14.02
N LEU A 55 5.28 -7.60 13.44
CA LEU A 55 5.74 -7.20 12.12
C LEU A 55 5.37 -8.30 11.11
N HIS A 56 4.69 -7.94 10.03
CA HIS A 56 4.46 -8.84 8.89
C HIS A 56 5.26 -8.34 7.70
N ARG A 57 6.03 -9.21 7.06
CA ARG A 57 6.79 -8.90 5.84
C ARG A 57 6.45 -9.92 4.76
N ARG A 58 6.00 -9.48 3.59
CA ARG A 58 5.88 -10.34 2.41
C ARG A 58 7.13 -10.26 1.54
N VAL A 59 7.63 -11.42 1.13
CA VAL A 59 8.81 -11.55 0.27
C VAL A 59 8.56 -12.59 -0.80
N GLU A 60 8.90 -12.24 -2.04
CA GLU A 60 8.91 -13.20 -3.15
C GLU A 60 10.25 -13.94 -3.19
N ALA A 61 10.20 -15.27 -3.19
CA ALA A 61 11.35 -16.15 -3.29
C ALA A 61 10.98 -17.43 -4.05
N ASP A 62 11.84 -17.84 -4.98
CA ASP A 62 11.65 -19.04 -5.81
C ASP A 62 10.28 -19.11 -6.53
N GLY A 63 9.78 -17.95 -6.98
CA GLY A 63 8.48 -17.84 -7.66
C GLY A 63 7.25 -17.97 -6.75
N LYS A 64 7.45 -18.00 -5.43
CA LYS A 64 6.40 -18.05 -4.41
C LYS A 64 6.40 -16.78 -3.56
N CYS A 65 5.25 -16.46 -2.97
CA CYS A 65 5.14 -15.41 -1.95
C CYS A 65 5.22 -16.03 -0.55
N TRP A 66 6.03 -15.44 0.32
CA TRP A 66 6.20 -15.85 1.71
C TRP A 66 5.85 -14.70 2.64
N GLU A 67 5.14 -15.01 3.72
CA GLU A 67 4.83 -14.07 4.80
C GLU A 67 5.68 -14.42 6.02
N LEU A 68 6.54 -13.49 6.42
CA LEU A 68 7.36 -13.52 7.62
C LEU A 68 6.69 -12.68 8.71
N GLU A 69 6.22 -13.32 9.77
CA GLU A 69 5.69 -12.65 10.96
C GLU A 69 6.72 -12.69 12.09
N MET A 70 6.95 -11.57 12.76
CA MET A 70 7.88 -11.45 13.89
C MET A 70 7.24 -10.64 15.02
N CYS A 71 7.19 -11.22 16.22
CA CYS A 71 6.57 -10.61 17.38
C CYS A 71 7.58 -10.33 18.49
N ALA A 72 7.48 -9.16 19.12
CA ALA A 72 8.26 -8.82 20.31
C ALA A 72 7.44 -7.97 21.30
N PRO A 73 7.75 -8.07 22.61
CA PRO A 73 7.20 -7.17 23.63
C PRO A 73 7.34 -5.72 23.21
N LEU A 74 6.26 -4.96 23.35
CA LEU A 74 6.39 -3.52 23.39
C LEU A 74 7.00 -3.09 24.73
N ALA A 75 7.90 -2.10 24.70
CA ALA A 75 8.43 -1.49 25.91
C ALA A 75 7.32 -0.73 26.66
N GLY A 76 6.71 -1.39 27.64
CA GLY A 76 5.56 -0.92 28.41
C GLY A 76 4.28 -1.69 28.06
N ASN A 77 3.44 -1.98 29.07
CA ASN A 77 2.22 -2.78 28.91
C ASN A 77 1.03 -1.99 28.33
N VAL A 78 1.32 -0.92 27.58
CA VAL A 78 0.38 0.14 27.21
C VAL A 78 0.60 0.42 25.73
N LEU A 79 -0.46 0.57 24.94
CA LEU A 79 -0.34 0.83 23.51
C LEU A 79 0.47 2.13 23.28
N PRO A 80 1.23 2.25 22.17
CA PRO A 80 1.97 3.47 21.87
C PRO A 80 1.06 4.70 21.91
N GLU A 81 -0.13 4.59 21.32
CA GLU A 81 -1.16 5.64 21.36
C GLU A 81 -1.54 6.01 22.80
N GLU A 82 -1.69 5.05 23.71
CA GLU A 82 -2.13 5.32 25.08
C GLU A 82 -1.11 6.12 25.91
N ARG A 83 0.18 6.05 25.56
CA ARG A 83 1.26 6.86 26.16
C ARG A 83 1.37 8.27 25.57
N MET A 84 0.77 8.48 24.39
CA MET A 84 0.80 9.76 23.68
C MET A 84 -0.30 10.68 24.23
N THR A 85 0.03 11.97 24.31
CA THR A 85 -0.96 13.03 24.49
C THR A 85 -1.96 13.03 23.32
N PRO A 86 -3.17 13.58 23.48
CA PRO A 86 -4.15 13.65 22.39
C PRO A 86 -3.58 14.28 21.11
N ARG A 87 -2.72 15.31 21.24
CA ARG A 87 -2.05 15.96 20.11
C ARG A 87 -0.99 15.08 19.46
N GLU A 88 -0.22 14.33 20.23
CA GLU A 88 0.75 13.38 19.68
C GLU A 88 0.06 12.20 19.00
N ARG A 89 -1.08 11.73 19.52
CA ARG A 89 -1.90 10.71 18.83
C ARG A 89 -2.45 11.24 17.52
N GLU A 90 -2.91 12.49 17.51
CA GLU A 90 -3.44 13.13 16.30
C GLU A 90 -2.34 13.31 15.25
N LEU A 91 -1.17 13.85 15.64
CA LEU A 91 -0.01 13.96 14.76
C LEU A 91 0.48 12.59 14.28
N CYS A 92 0.57 11.59 15.15
CA CYS A 92 0.98 10.25 14.77
C CYS A 92 -0.05 9.60 13.84
N ARG A 93 -1.36 9.85 14.01
CA ARG A 93 -2.38 9.38 13.07
C ARG A 93 -2.31 10.10 11.73
N GLU A 94 -2.04 11.40 11.72
CA GLU A 94 -1.83 12.17 10.50
C GLU A 94 -0.58 11.67 9.76
N ASP A 95 0.55 11.52 10.46
CA ASP A 95 1.79 10.98 9.91
C ASP A 95 1.63 9.53 9.43
N MET A 96 0.91 8.68 10.18
CA MET A 96 0.55 7.31 9.79
C MET A 96 -0.55 7.25 8.72
N SER A 97 -1.14 8.38 8.33
CA SER A 97 -2.11 8.47 7.23
C SER A 97 -1.46 8.91 5.92
N HIS A 98 -0.19 9.30 5.96
CA HIS A 98 0.57 9.72 4.79
C HIS A 98 1.69 8.73 4.48
N ASP A 99 1.96 8.49 3.21
CA ASP A 99 3.15 7.76 2.78
C ASP A 99 4.39 8.63 3.02
N PHE A 100 5.38 8.10 3.73
CA PHE A 100 6.57 8.86 4.14
C PHE A 100 7.41 9.32 2.94
N LEU A 101 7.39 8.57 1.84
CA LEU A 101 8.20 8.88 0.66
C LEU A 101 7.60 10.00 -0.19
N THR A 102 6.28 10.10 -0.24
CA THR A 102 5.55 10.95 -1.20
C THR A 102 4.70 12.02 -0.55
N GLY A 103 4.35 11.87 0.74
CA GLY A 103 3.46 12.76 1.48
C GLY A 103 1.98 12.67 1.06
N VAL A 104 1.63 11.76 0.13
CA VAL A 104 0.23 11.50 -0.25
C VAL A 104 -0.46 10.64 0.82
N TYR A 105 -1.80 10.60 0.83
CA TYR A 105 -2.51 9.71 1.75
C TYR A 105 -2.19 8.24 1.43
N ASN A 106 -1.86 7.46 2.46
CA ASN A 106 -1.60 6.04 2.32
C ASN A 106 -2.89 5.21 2.33
N ARG A 107 -2.74 3.90 2.11
CA ARG A 107 -3.86 2.96 2.05
C ARG A 107 -4.72 2.99 3.32
N ARG A 108 -4.09 3.08 4.50
CA ARG A 108 -4.80 3.15 5.78
C ARG A 108 -5.78 4.33 5.80
N TYR A 109 -5.38 5.50 5.33
CA TYR A 109 -6.29 6.65 5.22
C TYR A 109 -7.46 6.37 4.28
N LEU A 110 -7.19 5.75 3.11
CA LEU A 110 -8.22 5.42 2.14
C LEU A 110 -9.25 4.43 2.72
N GLU A 111 -8.79 3.38 3.40
CA GLU A 111 -9.65 2.33 3.95
C GLU A 111 -10.39 2.76 5.22
N THR A 112 -9.81 3.65 6.03
CA THR A 112 -10.40 4.02 7.33
C THR A 112 -11.16 5.35 7.30
N VAL A 113 -10.64 6.38 6.63
CA VAL A 113 -11.21 7.73 6.62
C VAL A 113 -11.99 8.00 5.34
N PHE A 114 -11.40 7.71 4.18
CA PHE A 114 -12.06 7.97 2.90
C PHE A 114 -13.28 7.06 2.71
N ALA A 115 -13.18 5.78 3.06
CA ALA A 115 -14.30 4.85 3.00
C ALA A 115 -15.54 5.35 3.74
N GLN A 116 -15.37 5.84 4.98
CA GLN A 116 -16.48 6.40 5.77
C GLN A 116 -17.08 7.65 5.11
N LYS A 117 -16.24 8.55 4.57
CA LYS A 117 -16.72 9.74 3.85
C LYS A 117 -17.49 9.37 2.58
N LEU A 118 -17.05 8.34 1.87
CA LEU A 118 -17.71 7.83 0.66
C LEU A 118 -19.09 7.27 1.00
N GLU A 119 -19.20 6.46 2.05
CA GLU A 119 -20.49 5.92 2.53
C GLU A 119 -21.45 7.03 2.98
N GLN A 120 -20.92 8.07 3.66
CA GLN A 120 -21.71 9.26 4.00
C GLN A 120 -22.21 10.01 2.75
N CYS A 121 -21.37 10.13 1.72
CA CYS A 121 -21.78 10.71 0.44
C CYS A 121 -22.92 9.90 -0.18
N ALA A 122 -22.79 8.57 -0.18
CA ALA A 122 -23.84 7.66 -0.66
C ALA A 122 -25.15 7.84 0.10
N ALA A 123 -25.10 7.86 1.43
CA ALA A 123 -26.26 8.01 2.30
C ALA A 123 -26.98 9.36 2.09
N GLN A 124 -26.25 10.39 1.68
CA GLN A 124 -26.79 11.71 1.35
C GLN A 124 -27.30 11.81 -0.11
N GLY A 125 -27.25 10.71 -0.88
CA GLY A 125 -27.59 10.72 -2.31
C GLY A 125 -26.63 11.55 -3.16
N ARG A 126 -25.41 11.80 -2.66
CA ARG A 126 -24.37 12.55 -3.37
C ARG A 126 -23.57 11.60 -4.26
N LYS A 127 -23.22 12.09 -5.44
CA LYS A 127 -22.37 11.36 -6.39
C LYS A 127 -20.91 11.46 -5.97
N ALA A 128 -20.19 10.35 -6.09
CA ALA A 128 -18.75 10.26 -5.92
C ALA A 128 -18.17 9.31 -6.98
N ALA A 129 -16.90 9.48 -7.31
CA ALA A 129 -16.17 8.59 -8.20
C ALA A 129 -14.72 8.45 -7.73
N VAL A 130 -14.10 7.33 -8.07
CA VAL A 130 -12.72 6.97 -7.72
C VAL A 130 -12.01 6.55 -8.99
N ALA A 131 -10.72 6.85 -9.08
CA ALA A 131 -9.83 6.37 -10.12
C ALA A 131 -8.58 5.75 -9.48
N LEU A 132 -8.27 4.52 -9.87
CA LEU A 132 -7.01 3.86 -9.57
C LEU A 132 -6.07 4.03 -10.75
N VAL A 133 -4.87 4.53 -10.48
CA VAL A 133 -3.83 4.79 -11.48
C VAL A 133 -2.60 3.96 -11.13
N SER A 134 -2.03 3.29 -12.13
CA SER A 134 -0.81 2.49 -11.96
C SER A 134 0.18 2.73 -13.09
N ILE A 135 1.47 2.63 -12.76
CA ILE A 135 2.56 2.69 -13.73
C ILE A 135 2.67 1.34 -14.43
N ASP A 136 2.56 1.35 -15.76
CA ASP A 136 2.68 0.15 -16.55
C ASP A 136 4.11 -0.39 -16.47
N ASN A 137 4.23 -1.72 -16.34
CA ASN A 137 5.53 -2.39 -16.21
C ASN A 137 6.38 -1.85 -15.04
N GLY A 138 5.75 -1.38 -13.95
CA GLY A 138 6.42 -0.75 -12.81
C GLY A 138 7.57 -1.58 -12.23
N GLN A 139 7.45 -2.91 -12.20
CA GLN A 139 8.55 -3.79 -11.77
C GLN A 139 9.78 -3.68 -12.68
N LYS A 140 9.59 -3.77 -13.99
CA LYS A 140 10.67 -3.62 -14.99
C LYS A 140 11.31 -2.23 -14.91
N LEU A 141 10.51 -1.19 -14.67
CA LEU A 141 11.00 0.17 -14.46
C LEU A 141 11.81 0.30 -13.18
N ARG A 142 11.37 -0.30 -12.06
CA ARG A 142 12.16 -0.36 -10.81
C ARG A 142 13.47 -1.11 -10.99
N ASP A 143 13.46 -2.20 -11.76
CA ASP A 143 14.66 -2.99 -12.02
C ASP A 143 15.67 -2.26 -12.91
N THR A 144 15.19 -1.45 -13.86
CA THR A 144 16.04 -0.72 -14.82
C THR A 144 16.50 0.63 -14.28
N TYR A 145 15.62 1.36 -13.58
CA TYR A 145 15.81 2.77 -13.23
C TYR A 145 15.61 3.07 -11.74
N GLY A 146 15.53 2.07 -10.86
CA GLY A 146 15.01 2.17 -9.49
C GLY A 146 15.36 3.46 -8.71
N LYS A 147 16.62 3.90 -8.71
CA LYS A 147 17.03 5.15 -8.06
C LYS A 147 16.49 6.41 -8.77
N GLN A 148 16.62 6.49 -10.08
CA GLN A 148 16.13 7.62 -10.88
C GLN A 148 14.60 7.69 -10.87
N LEU A 149 13.93 6.54 -10.94
CA LEU A 149 12.48 6.45 -10.85
C LEU A 149 11.98 6.93 -9.48
N ALA A 150 12.64 6.54 -8.38
CA ALA A 150 12.29 7.00 -7.05
C ALA A 150 12.44 8.53 -6.90
N GLU A 151 13.54 9.11 -7.40
CA GLU A 151 13.77 10.55 -7.40
C GLU A 151 12.74 11.31 -8.27
N GLU A 152 12.39 10.78 -9.44
CA GLU A 152 11.38 11.39 -10.32
C GLU A 152 9.97 11.31 -9.71
N MET A 153 9.60 10.16 -9.13
CA MET A 153 8.31 10.01 -8.46
C MET A 153 8.18 10.95 -7.27
N GLN A 154 9.22 11.08 -6.43
CA GLN A 154 9.24 12.06 -5.34
C GLN A 154 9.03 13.50 -5.85
N ASN A 155 9.66 13.86 -6.96
CA ASN A 155 9.47 15.19 -7.56
C ASN A 155 8.04 15.38 -8.10
N LEU A 156 7.48 14.37 -8.77
CA LEU A 156 6.09 14.38 -9.25
C LEU A 156 5.11 14.54 -8.09
N TYR A 157 5.20 13.71 -7.06
CA TYR A 157 4.29 13.77 -5.90
C TYR A 157 4.41 15.09 -5.12
N ARG A 158 5.62 15.64 -4.96
CA ARG A 158 5.82 16.94 -4.31
C ARG A 158 5.20 18.10 -5.10
N GLN A 159 5.10 17.96 -6.42
CA GLN A 159 4.50 18.96 -7.30
C GLN A 159 3.00 18.74 -7.52
N MET A 160 2.44 17.58 -7.13
CA MET A 160 1.01 17.32 -7.19
C MET A 160 0.29 18.09 -6.06
N PRO A 161 -0.59 19.07 -6.35
CA PRO A 161 -1.55 19.56 -5.38
C PRO A 161 -2.46 18.41 -4.97
N ARG A 162 -3.01 18.49 -3.74
CA ARG A 162 -3.93 17.48 -3.16
C ARG A 162 -5.18 17.19 -4.02
N GLU A 163 -5.41 17.96 -5.08
CA GLU A 163 -6.51 17.86 -6.04
C GLU A 163 -5.99 18.00 -7.48
N CYS A 164 -5.42 16.92 -8.04
CA CYS A 164 -5.07 16.65 -9.45
C CYS A 164 -4.19 17.64 -10.26
N ILE A 165 -3.29 17.11 -11.11
CA ILE A 165 -2.71 17.82 -12.28
C ILE A 165 -2.73 16.90 -13.52
N THR A 166 -3.05 17.49 -14.68
CA THR A 166 -2.80 16.92 -16.02
C THR A 166 -1.58 17.57 -16.69
N THR A 167 -0.74 16.71 -17.27
CA THR A 167 0.15 16.83 -18.45
C THR A 167 0.75 18.18 -18.87
N THR A 168 2.07 18.20 -19.10
CA THR A 168 2.72 18.08 -20.44
C THR A 168 4.20 18.49 -20.41
N GLY A 169 4.78 18.87 -19.26
CA GLY A 169 6.12 19.43 -19.27
C GLY A 169 6.91 19.16 -18.02
N MET A 170 7.36 17.91 -17.78
CA MET A 170 8.52 17.62 -16.93
C MET A 170 8.90 16.12 -16.88
N MET A 171 8.86 15.37 -17.98
CA MET A 171 9.29 13.96 -17.95
C MET A 171 10.12 13.65 -19.18
N ARG A 172 11.44 13.83 -19.09
CA ARG A 172 12.37 13.57 -20.20
C ARG A 172 13.49 12.58 -19.88
N ARG A 173 13.55 11.97 -18.69
CA ARG A 173 14.64 11.02 -18.36
C ARG A 173 14.19 9.57 -18.19
N VAL A 174 12.96 9.27 -17.74
CA VAL A 174 12.42 7.90 -17.74
C VAL A 174 11.08 7.85 -18.49
N PRO A 175 10.98 7.16 -19.64
CA PRO A 175 9.70 6.94 -20.30
C PRO A 175 8.92 5.86 -19.56
N PHE A 176 7.71 6.20 -19.12
CA PHE A 176 6.73 5.26 -18.57
C PHE A 176 5.32 5.66 -19.02
N THR A 177 4.42 4.69 -19.03
CA THR A 177 3.00 4.89 -19.32
C THR A 177 2.17 4.60 -18.07
N LEU A 178 0.96 5.12 -18.05
CA LEU A 178 0.03 4.96 -16.93
C LEU A 178 -1.26 4.31 -17.45
N SER A 179 -1.75 3.31 -16.71
CA SER A 179 -3.10 2.79 -16.87
C SER A 179 -4.00 3.28 -15.76
N CYS A 180 -5.28 3.49 -16.07
CA CYS A 180 -6.26 3.98 -15.12
C CYS A 180 -7.57 3.19 -15.21
N GLY A 181 -8.09 2.75 -14.06
CA GLY A 181 -9.46 2.25 -13.92
C GLY A 181 -10.27 3.20 -13.06
N ALA A 182 -11.38 3.72 -13.58
CA ALA A 182 -12.25 4.64 -12.84
C ALA A 182 -13.68 4.11 -12.74
N ALA A 183 -14.34 4.39 -11.63
CA ALA A 183 -15.74 4.06 -11.41
C ALA A 183 -16.42 5.09 -10.49
N GLY A 184 -17.70 5.30 -10.74
CA GLY A 184 -18.63 6.04 -9.91
C GLY A 184 -19.29 5.15 -8.86
N LEU A 185 -19.61 5.74 -7.72
CA LEU A 185 -20.43 5.12 -6.68
C LEU A 185 -21.81 4.70 -7.22
N GLU A 186 -22.26 5.33 -8.31
CA GLU A 186 -23.53 4.97 -8.93
C GLU A 186 -23.53 3.58 -9.59
N GLU A 187 -22.36 3.12 -10.01
CA GLU A 187 -22.16 1.88 -10.76
C GLU A 187 -22.13 0.64 -9.84
N VAL A 188 -21.97 0.84 -8.53
CA VAL A 188 -21.90 -0.24 -7.54
C VAL A 188 -23.17 -0.33 -6.69
N ALA A 189 -23.77 -1.51 -6.63
CA ALA A 189 -25.02 -1.73 -5.89
C ALA A 189 -24.85 -1.54 -4.38
N ALA A 190 -23.71 -1.94 -3.81
CA ALA A 190 -23.44 -1.91 -2.38
C ALA A 190 -23.14 -0.49 -1.84
N LYS A 191 -22.88 0.49 -2.72
CA LYS A 191 -22.62 1.89 -2.37
C LYS A 191 -21.54 2.09 -1.29
N ASN A 192 -20.53 1.22 -1.26
CA ASN A 192 -19.44 1.24 -0.30
C ASN A 192 -18.06 1.26 -0.99
N TRP A 193 -17.02 1.52 -0.20
CA TRP A 193 -15.65 1.60 -0.69
C TRP A 193 -15.16 0.29 -1.32
N GLN A 194 -15.44 -0.86 -0.68
CA GLN A 194 -14.94 -2.15 -1.13
C GLN A 194 -15.41 -2.48 -2.56
N ALA A 195 -16.71 -2.36 -2.82
CA ALA A 195 -17.27 -2.64 -4.14
C ALA A 195 -16.77 -1.65 -5.19
N LEU A 196 -16.63 -0.37 -4.82
CA LEU A 196 -16.12 0.66 -5.72
C LEU A 196 -14.65 0.44 -6.09
N TYR A 197 -13.83 0.06 -5.10
CA TYR A 197 -12.43 -0.29 -5.29
C TYR A 197 -12.29 -1.51 -6.20
N GLU A 198 -13.03 -2.59 -5.94
CA GLU A 198 -12.99 -3.82 -6.75
C GLU A 198 -13.34 -3.54 -8.22
N LEU A 199 -14.33 -2.68 -8.49
CA LEU A 199 -14.67 -2.29 -9.85
C LEU A 199 -13.57 -1.44 -10.52
N CYS A 200 -13.00 -0.47 -9.80
CA CYS A 200 -11.87 0.31 -10.32
C CYS A 200 -10.66 -0.59 -10.61
N ASP A 201 -10.37 -1.54 -9.73
CA ASP A 201 -9.25 -2.45 -9.84
C ASP A 201 -9.42 -3.43 -11.01
N ALA A 202 -10.62 -3.97 -11.22
CA ALA A 202 -10.94 -4.77 -12.39
C ALA A 202 -10.71 -3.99 -13.69
N ARG A 203 -11.21 -2.75 -13.77
CA ARG A 203 -11.02 -1.87 -14.94
C ARG A 203 -9.56 -1.51 -15.17
N LEU A 204 -8.80 -1.27 -14.11
CA LEU A 204 -7.36 -1.01 -14.20
C LEU A 204 -6.63 -2.23 -14.76
N ARG A 205 -6.96 -3.44 -14.28
CA ARG A 205 -6.41 -4.70 -14.81
C ARG A 205 -6.76 -4.90 -16.28
N GLU A 206 -7.99 -4.57 -16.71
CA GLU A 206 -8.36 -4.59 -18.12
C GLU A 206 -7.54 -3.61 -18.97
N ALA A 207 -7.31 -2.39 -18.48
CA ALA A 207 -6.47 -1.39 -19.15
C ALA A 207 -5.03 -1.90 -19.33
N GLN A 208 -4.47 -2.53 -18.29
CA GLN A 208 -3.12 -3.11 -18.33
C GLN A 208 -3.05 -4.32 -19.27
N ASN A 209 -4.02 -5.23 -19.20
CA ASN A 209 -4.08 -6.42 -20.05
C ASN A 209 -4.29 -6.08 -21.53
N ALA A 210 -4.90 -4.93 -21.84
CA ALA A 210 -5.08 -4.42 -23.20
C ALA A 210 -3.85 -3.65 -23.73
N GLY A 211 -2.68 -3.75 -23.07
CA GLY A 211 -1.42 -3.18 -23.54
C GLY A 211 -0.95 -1.93 -22.79
N GLY A 212 -1.66 -1.50 -21.75
CA GLY A 212 -1.33 -0.31 -20.98
C GLY A 212 -1.70 1.01 -21.66
N ASP A 213 -1.18 2.13 -21.12
CA ASP A 213 -1.31 3.49 -21.66
C ASP A 213 -2.75 3.92 -21.96
N GLN A 214 -3.70 3.52 -21.12
CA GLN A 214 -5.11 3.77 -21.36
C GLN A 214 -5.95 3.87 -20.09
N MET A 215 -7.11 4.49 -20.24
CA MET A 215 -8.13 4.60 -19.21
C MET A 215 -9.32 3.69 -19.53
N ARG A 216 -9.91 3.09 -18.50
CA ARG A 216 -11.17 2.34 -18.54
C ARG A 216 -12.17 2.95 -17.57
N ALA A 217 -13.31 3.35 -18.10
CA ALA A 217 -14.51 3.83 -17.42
C ALA A 217 -15.72 3.49 -18.32
N GLU A 218 -16.90 3.29 -17.73
CA GLU A 218 -18.17 3.14 -18.48
C GLU A 218 -18.88 4.49 -18.70
#